data_AF-A0AAW8BKB2-F1
#
_entry.id   AF-A0AAW8BKB2-F1
#
_cell.length_a   1.000
_cell.length_b   1.000
_cell.length_c   1.000
_cell.angle_alpha   90.00
_cell.angle_beta   90.00
_cell.angle_gamma   90.00
#
_symmetry.space_group_name_H-M   'P 1'
#
loop_
_entity.id
_entity.type
_entity.pdbx_description
1 polymer ?
#
loop_
_entity_poly.entity_id
_entity_poly.type
_entity_poly.pdbx_seq_one_letter_code
_entity_poly.pdbx_strand_id
1 'polypeptide(L)'
;MKINYQDFILLLEKQFGPLTPQAEHCAEDFYENYDLLISKFKNNDLQLFASSNVLAQKLPSQNNSKYQTFNGLAILLVIFGIILFFFNWKIALLTIAISFGSKYYSTYLKNKSSTNFTDNILKKISQNEFDGFFDIAQYYIAGIIQIRTNLGSAHLPLLPSSALTGAENYARMRT
;
A
#
# COMPACT_ATOMS: atom_id res chain seq x y z
N MET A 1 21.72 0.58 -11.37
CA MET A 1 21.97 0.57 -12.83
C MET A 1 20.67 0.18 -13.49
N LYS A 2 20.15 1.03 -14.38
CA LYS A 2 18.91 0.78 -15.11
C LYS A 2 19.12 -0.41 -16.06
N ILE A 3 18.28 -1.44 -15.97
CA ILE A 3 18.28 -2.57 -16.91
C ILE A 3 17.61 -2.16 -18.23
N ASN A 4 17.66 -3.02 -19.25
CA ASN A 4 16.91 -2.79 -20.49
C ASN A 4 15.39 -2.87 -20.25
N TYR A 5 14.61 -2.14 -21.03
CA TYR A 5 13.15 -2.12 -20.97
C TYR A 5 12.56 -3.52 -21.19
N GLN A 6 13.10 -4.27 -22.15
CA GLN A 6 12.65 -5.64 -22.42
C GLN A 6 12.83 -6.55 -21.20
N ASP A 7 13.98 -6.45 -20.52
CA ASP A 7 14.24 -7.23 -19.30
C ASP A 7 13.31 -6.78 -18.16
N PHE A 8 13.01 -5.49 -18.06
CA PHE A 8 12.09 -4.93 -17.08
C PHE A 8 10.66 -5.45 -17.25
N ILE A 9 10.16 -5.46 -18.49
CA ILE A 9 8.86 -6.04 -18.82
C ILE A 9 8.85 -7.54 -18.54
N LEU A 10 9.90 -8.27 -18.93
CA LEU A 10 10.00 -9.72 -18.69
C LEU A 10 9.96 -10.05 -17.19
N LEU A 11 10.61 -9.25 -16.34
CA LEU A 11 10.53 -9.39 -14.88
C LEU A 11 9.12 -9.12 -14.34
N LEU A 12 8.41 -8.10 -14.87
CA LEU A 12 7.03 -7.83 -14.50
C LEU A 12 6.09 -8.96 -14.94
N GLU A 13 6.25 -9.48 -16.16
CA GLU A 13 5.47 -10.60 -16.68
C GLU A 13 5.73 -11.90 -15.91
N LYS A 14 6.97 -12.12 -15.45
CA LYS A 14 7.28 -13.24 -14.57
C LYS A 14 6.51 -13.18 -13.26
N GLN A 15 6.18 -11.98 -12.78
CA GLN A 15 5.47 -11.76 -11.52
C GLN A 15 3.94 -11.80 -11.68
N PHE A 16 3.40 -11.25 -12.77
CA PHE A 16 1.96 -11.07 -12.97
C PHE A 16 1.33 -11.93 -14.08
N GLY A 17 2.13 -12.61 -14.89
CA GLY A 17 1.71 -13.13 -16.19
C GLY A 17 1.68 -12.04 -17.25
N PRO A 18 1.07 -12.30 -18.43
CA PRO A 18 1.00 -11.33 -19.52
C PRO A 18 0.38 -10.01 -19.05
N LEU A 19 1.08 -8.89 -19.29
CA LEU A 19 0.62 -7.58 -18.85
C LEU A 19 -0.62 -7.15 -19.65
N THR A 20 -1.54 -6.45 -18.99
CA THR A 20 -2.62 -5.74 -19.69
C THR A 20 -2.06 -4.49 -20.36
N PRO A 21 -2.71 -3.95 -21.41
CA PRO A 21 -2.27 -2.71 -22.05
C PRO A 21 -2.14 -1.54 -21.07
N GLN A 22 -2.96 -1.54 -20.02
CA GLN A 22 -2.90 -0.56 -18.95
C GLN A 22 -1.64 -0.72 -18.09
N ALA A 23 -1.32 -1.96 -17.70
CA ALA A 23 -0.12 -2.28 -16.91
C ALA A 23 1.16 -2.00 -17.71
N GLU A 24 1.16 -2.33 -19.00
CA GLU A 24 2.26 -2.07 -19.91
C GLU A 24 2.51 -0.57 -20.09
N HIS A 25 1.48 0.24 -20.33
CA HIS A 25 1.63 1.69 -20.44
C HIS A 25 2.11 2.34 -19.13
N CYS A 26 1.68 1.82 -17.98
CA CYS A 26 2.24 2.24 -16.69
C CYS A 26 3.72 1.85 -16.55
N ALA A 27 4.09 0.64 -16.99
CA ALA A 27 5.48 0.17 -16.93
C ALA A 27 6.40 0.99 -17.85
N GLU A 28 5.92 1.35 -19.03
CA GLU A 28 6.57 2.28 -19.97
C GLU A 28 6.80 3.64 -19.30
N ASP A 29 5.77 4.26 -18.72
CA ASP A 29 5.88 5.55 -18.05
C ASP A 29 6.84 5.52 -16.84
N PHE A 30 6.84 4.42 -16.07
CA PHE A 30 7.84 4.19 -15.03
C PHE A 30 9.26 4.16 -15.61
N TYR A 31 9.47 3.39 -16.68
CA TYR A 31 10.79 3.18 -17.26
C TYR A 31 11.32 4.46 -17.93
N GLU A 32 10.48 5.21 -18.64
CA GLU A 32 10.84 6.49 -19.24
C GLU A 32 11.25 7.52 -18.17
N ASN A 33 10.50 7.57 -17.06
CA ASN A 33 10.75 8.52 -15.98
C ASN A 33 11.66 7.96 -14.87
N TYR A 34 12.37 6.85 -15.10
CA TYR A 34 13.15 6.13 -14.08
C TYR A 34 14.07 7.05 -13.26
N ASP A 35 14.95 7.80 -13.93
CA ASP A 35 15.98 8.60 -13.26
C ASP A 35 15.35 9.74 -12.44
N LEU A 36 14.30 10.36 -13.00
CA LEU A 36 13.56 11.42 -12.33
C LEU A 36 12.81 10.89 -11.10
N LEU A 37 12.10 9.76 -11.22
CA LEU A 37 11.41 9.11 -10.11
C LEU A 37 12.39 8.73 -8.99
N ILE A 38 13.49 8.07 -9.34
CA ILE A 38 14.54 7.68 -8.38
C ILE A 38 15.09 8.90 -7.65
N SER A 39 15.40 9.98 -8.38
CA SER A 39 15.92 11.20 -7.76
C SER A 39 14.94 11.79 -6.75
N LYS A 40 13.64 11.84 -7.09
CA LYS A 40 12.61 12.35 -6.18
C LYS A 40 12.34 11.44 -4.98
N PHE A 41 12.41 10.12 -5.16
CA PHE A 41 12.34 9.17 -4.02
C PHE A 41 13.51 9.35 -3.06
N LYS A 42 14.74 9.49 -3.58
CA LYS A 42 15.94 9.71 -2.76
C LYS A 42 15.93 11.05 -2.03
N ASN A 43 15.35 12.08 -2.64
CA ASN A 43 15.22 13.41 -2.04
C ASN A 43 14.00 13.58 -1.10
N ASN A 44 13.19 12.53 -0.91
CA ASN A 44 11.92 12.57 -0.17
C ASN A 44 10.86 13.53 -0.76
N ASP A 45 11.02 13.95 -2.02
CA ASP A 45 10.04 14.77 -2.74
C ASP A 45 8.83 13.96 -3.21
N LEU A 46 8.97 12.63 -3.21
CA LEU A 46 7.94 11.68 -3.59
C LEU A 46 7.71 10.68 -2.46
N GLN A 47 6.44 10.55 -2.05
CA GLN A 47 5.99 9.69 -0.96
C GLN A 47 5.19 8.51 -1.49
N LEU A 48 5.38 7.35 -0.86
CA LEU A 48 4.58 6.16 -1.09
C LEU A 48 3.48 6.06 -0.04
N PHE A 49 2.26 5.80 -0.50
CA PHE A 49 1.13 5.50 0.36
C PHE A 49 0.59 4.13 0.03
N ALA A 50 0.32 3.32 1.05
CA ALA A 50 -0.31 2.02 0.87
C ALA A 50 -1.53 1.90 1.79
N SER A 51 -2.66 1.44 1.26
CA SER A 51 -3.84 1.20 2.09
C SER A 51 -3.67 -0.10 2.87
N SER A 52 -3.71 -0.05 4.20
CA SER A 52 -3.60 -1.27 5.05
C SER A 52 -4.67 -2.31 4.73
N ASN A 53 -5.84 -1.88 4.25
CA ASN A 53 -6.90 -2.78 3.80
C ASN A 53 -6.49 -3.52 2.52
N VAL A 54 -5.95 -2.79 1.54
CA VAL A 54 -5.47 -3.38 0.29
C VAL A 54 -4.28 -4.30 0.56
N LEU A 55 -3.36 -3.90 1.46
CA LEU A 55 -2.25 -4.75 1.91
C LEU A 55 -2.75 -6.04 2.54
N ALA A 56 -3.73 -5.98 3.46
CA ALA A 56 -4.27 -7.18 4.09
C ALA A 56 -4.97 -8.13 3.10
N GLN A 57 -5.58 -7.60 2.04
CA GLN A 57 -6.28 -8.40 1.03
C GLN A 57 -5.33 -8.98 -0.02
N LYS A 58 -4.43 -8.16 -0.58
CA LYS A 58 -3.55 -8.55 -1.69
C LYS A 58 -2.24 -9.19 -1.22
N LEU A 59 -1.79 -8.88 0.00
CA LEU A 59 -0.57 -9.40 0.61
C LEU A 59 -0.86 -9.85 2.06
N PRO A 60 -1.62 -10.95 2.25
CA PRO A 60 -2.04 -11.45 3.56
C PRO A 60 -0.86 -12.07 4.32
N SER A 61 0.13 -11.26 4.69
CA SER A 61 1.11 -11.63 5.70
C SER A 61 0.45 -11.53 7.08
N GLN A 62 0.88 -12.35 8.04
CA GLN A 62 0.36 -12.31 9.41
C GLN A 62 0.41 -10.91 10.03
N ASN A 63 1.34 -10.06 9.62
CA ASN A 63 1.45 -8.70 10.17
C ASN A 63 0.47 -7.72 9.54
N ASN A 64 0.08 -7.93 8.28
CA ASN A 64 -0.83 -7.04 7.57
C ASN A 64 -2.30 -7.31 7.93
N SER A 65 -2.68 -8.53 8.32
CA SER A 65 -4.06 -8.88 8.67
C SER A 65 -4.39 -8.78 10.17
N LYS A 66 -3.37 -8.76 11.06
CA LYS A 66 -3.55 -8.73 12.53
C LYS A 66 -4.51 -7.65 13.03
N TYR A 67 -4.50 -6.45 12.43
CA TYR A 67 -5.39 -5.38 12.86
C TYR A 67 -6.88 -5.76 12.69
N GLN A 68 -7.21 -6.55 11.66
CA GLN A 68 -8.58 -7.02 11.43
C GLN A 68 -9.04 -7.94 12.55
N THR A 69 -8.17 -8.83 13.03
CA THR A 69 -8.46 -9.72 14.17
C THR A 69 -8.78 -8.93 15.44
N PHE A 70 -7.94 -7.95 15.81
CA PHE A 70 -8.18 -7.11 16.99
C PHE A 70 -9.41 -6.20 16.83
N ASN A 71 -9.71 -5.76 15.61
CA ASN A 71 -10.93 -5.00 15.32
C ASN A 71 -12.19 -5.87 15.49
N GLY A 72 -12.17 -7.10 14.96
CA GLY A 72 -13.25 -8.06 15.12
C GLY A 72 -13.47 -8.45 16.58
N LEU A 73 -12.38 -8.72 17.32
CA LEU A 73 -12.43 -9.00 18.76
C LEU A 73 -13.00 -7.82 19.56
N ALA A 74 -12.61 -6.59 19.22
CA ALA A 74 -13.20 -5.40 19.85
C ALA A 74 -14.73 -5.35 19.66
N ILE A 75 -15.21 -5.55 18.42
CA ILE A 75 -16.65 -5.56 18.11
C ILE A 75 -17.37 -6.65 18.90
N LEU A 76 -16.82 -7.86 18.93
CA LEU A 76 -17.39 -8.97 19.70
C LEU A 76 -17.48 -8.63 21.20
N LEU A 77 -16.42 -8.05 21.77
CA LEU A 77 -16.42 -7.64 23.18
C LEU A 77 -17.46 -6.55 23.48
N VAL A 78 -17.74 -5.62 22.55
CA VAL A 78 -18.83 -4.65 22.74
C VAL A 78 -20.17 -5.37 22.81
N ILE A 79 -20.44 -6.27 21.85
CA ILE A 79 -21.71 -7.02 21.79
C ILE A 79 -21.89 -7.84 23.08
N PHE A 80 -20.86 -8.58 23.49
CA PHE A 80 -20.88 -9.33 24.75
C PHE A 80 -21.04 -8.42 25.97
N GLY A 81 -20.39 -7.26 25.99
CA GLY A 81 -20.52 -6.27 27.05
C GLY A 81 -21.95 -5.75 27.20
N ILE A 82 -22.64 -5.46 26.10
CA ILE A 82 -24.04 -5.04 26.10
C ILE A 82 -24.95 -6.14 26.67
N ILE A 83 -24.75 -7.39 26.24
CA ILE A 83 -25.51 -8.54 26.76
C ILE A 83 -25.28 -8.70 28.27
N LEU A 84 -24.02 -8.59 28.71
CA LEU A 84 -23.64 -8.73 30.12
C LEU A 84 -24.18 -7.60 31.00
N PHE A 85 -24.54 -6.45 30.42
CA PHE A 85 -25.09 -5.32 31.18
C PHE A 85 -26.38 -5.70 31.92
N PHE A 86 -27.18 -6.61 31.35
CA PHE A 86 -28.41 -7.13 31.95
C PHE A 86 -28.18 -8.09 33.12
N PHE A 87 -26.97 -8.65 33.26
CA PHE A 87 -26.63 -9.63 34.30
C PHE A 87 -25.71 -9.03 35.38
N ASN A 88 -24.69 -8.29 34.97
CA ASN A 88 -23.71 -7.67 35.87
C ASN A 88 -23.06 -6.45 35.24
N TRP A 89 -23.52 -5.26 35.64
CA TRP A 89 -23.06 -3.99 35.11
C TRP A 89 -21.55 -3.72 35.31
N LYS A 90 -20.93 -4.25 36.38
CA LYS A 90 -19.49 -4.07 36.64
C LYS A 90 -18.64 -4.84 35.63
N ILE A 91 -19.01 -6.09 35.37
CA ILE A 91 -18.32 -6.94 34.38
C ILE A 91 -18.55 -6.37 32.97
N ALA A 92 -19.77 -5.91 32.67
CA ALA A 92 -20.08 -5.27 31.40
C ALA A 92 -19.19 -4.05 31.11
N LEU A 93 -19.04 -3.13 32.09
CA LEU A 93 -18.16 -1.98 31.96
C LEU A 93 -16.69 -2.37 31.72
N LEU A 94 -16.19 -3.37 32.43
CA LEU A 94 -14.83 -3.87 32.23
C LEU A 94 -14.63 -4.43 30.81
N THR A 95 -15.57 -5.25 30.32
CA THR A 95 -15.52 -5.83 28.97
C THR A 95 -15.55 -4.74 27.89
N ILE A 96 -16.37 -3.72 28.07
CA ILE A 96 -16.45 -2.56 27.16
C ILE A 96 -15.12 -1.77 27.19
N ALA A 97 -14.53 -1.55 28.37
CA ALA A 97 -13.23 -0.88 28.47
C ALA A 97 -12.11 -1.65 27.75
N ILE A 98 -12.07 -2.98 27.89
CA ILE A 98 -11.12 -3.84 27.16
C ILE A 98 -11.35 -3.75 25.64
N SER A 99 -12.61 -3.69 25.20
CA SER A 99 -12.95 -3.49 23.79
C SER A 99 -12.34 -2.21 23.22
N PHE A 100 -12.47 -1.08 23.94
CA PHE A 100 -11.83 0.18 23.53
C PHE A 100 -10.30 0.05 23.42
N GLY A 101 -9.67 -0.64 24.38
CA GLY A 101 -8.24 -0.94 24.33
C GLY A 101 -7.84 -1.75 23.09
N SER A 102 -8.59 -2.81 22.78
CA SER A 102 -8.38 -3.64 21.58
C SER A 102 -8.59 -2.84 20.29
N LYS A 103 -9.60 -1.96 20.25
CA LYS A 103 -9.88 -1.09 19.10
C LYS A 103 -8.73 -0.10 18.86
N TYR A 104 -8.22 0.52 19.92
CA TYR A 104 -7.09 1.43 19.84
C TYR A 104 -5.83 0.70 19.34
N TYR A 105 -5.55 -0.49 19.88
CA TYR A 105 -4.42 -1.30 19.45
C TYR A 105 -4.53 -1.75 17.98
N SER A 106 -5.75 -2.10 17.54
CA SER A 106 -6.03 -2.38 16.12
C SER A 106 -5.68 -1.19 15.22
N THR A 107 -6.11 0.03 15.57
CA THR A 107 -5.78 1.24 14.79
C THR A 107 -4.28 1.49 14.74
N TYR A 108 -3.58 1.31 15.86
CA TYR A 108 -2.11 1.41 15.90
C TYR A 108 -1.45 0.41 14.94
N LEU A 109 -1.85 -0.87 14.99
CA LEU A 109 -1.33 -1.92 14.10
C LEU A 109 -1.63 -1.62 12.62
N LYS A 110 -2.82 -1.10 12.32
CA LYS A 110 -3.23 -0.73 10.96
C LYS A 110 -2.28 0.32 10.37
N ASN A 111 -2.00 1.38 11.13
CA ASN A 111 -1.12 2.46 10.68
C ASN A 111 0.33 1.97 10.56
N LYS A 112 0.82 1.24 11.58
CA LYS A 112 2.17 0.68 11.60
C LYS A 112 2.45 -0.27 10.43
N SER A 113 1.47 -1.07 10.01
CA SER A 113 1.61 -1.98 8.87
C SER A 113 1.84 -1.21 7.56
N SER A 114 1.06 -0.15 7.32
CA SER A 114 1.20 0.68 6.11
C SER A 114 2.52 1.44 6.07
N THR A 115 2.92 2.07 7.19
CA THR A 115 4.20 2.79 7.28
C THR A 115 5.38 1.84 7.12
N ASN A 116 5.38 0.70 7.83
CA ASN A 116 6.47 -0.27 7.71
C ASN A 116 6.61 -0.82 6.29
N PHE A 117 5.49 -1.05 5.60
CA PHE A 117 5.51 -1.54 4.22
C PHE A 117 6.17 -0.53 3.27
N THR A 118 5.73 0.73 3.34
CA THR A 118 6.26 1.82 2.49
C THR A 118 7.72 2.13 2.82
N ASP A 119 8.08 2.20 4.11
CA ASP A 119 9.46 2.40 4.56
C ASP A 119 10.39 1.28 4.09
N ASN A 120 9.93 0.03 4.09
CA ASN A 120 10.74 -1.10 3.63
C ASN A 120 11.05 -1.00 2.12
N ILE A 121 10.09 -0.56 1.31
CA ILE A 121 10.31 -0.33 -0.13
C ILE A 121 11.32 0.81 -0.33
N LEU A 122 11.15 1.94 0.36
CA LEU A 122 12.06 3.07 0.26
C LEU A 122 13.48 2.74 0.73
N LYS A 123 13.61 1.93 1.80
CA LYS A 123 14.92 1.42 2.25
C LYS A 123 15.59 0.55 1.19
N LYS A 124 14.83 -0.28 0.46
CA LYS A 124 15.39 -1.09 -0.63
C LYS A 124 15.98 -0.22 -1.73
N ILE A 125 15.37 0.91 -2.09
CA ILE A 125 15.94 1.85 -3.08
C ILE A 125 17.35 2.31 -2.68
N SER A 126 17.58 2.49 -1.37
CA SER A 126 18.90 2.89 -0.86
C SER A 126 19.93 1.75 -0.86
N GLN A 127 19.49 0.49 -0.80
CA GLN A 127 20.35 -0.69 -0.79
C GLN A 127 20.64 -1.22 -2.20
N ASN A 128 19.58 -1.40 -2.98
CA ASN A 128 19.61 -1.74 -4.39
C ASN A 128 18.53 -0.94 -5.12
N GLU A 129 18.97 0.11 -5.81
CA GLU A 129 18.11 1.07 -6.50
C GLU A 129 17.13 0.39 -7.46
N PHE A 130 17.61 -0.59 -8.23
CA PHE A 130 16.79 -1.25 -9.23
C PHE A 130 15.73 -2.14 -8.57
N ASP A 131 16.10 -2.96 -7.58
CA ASP A 131 15.14 -3.82 -6.89
C ASP A 131 14.07 -3.00 -6.16
N GLY A 132 14.46 -1.91 -5.51
CA GLY A 132 13.53 -0.99 -4.85
C GLY A 132 12.58 -0.31 -5.85
N PHE A 133 13.09 0.11 -7.00
CA PHE A 133 12.28 0.68 -8.08
C PHE A 133 11.32 -0.34 -8.68
N PHE A 134 11.79 -1.55 -8.93
CA PHE A 134 10.97 -2.66 -9.41
C PHE A 134 9.83 -2.95 -8.43
N ASP A 135 10.11 -2.94 -7.12
CA ASP A 135 9.09 -3.08 -6.08
C ASP A 135 8.03 -1.96 -6.15
N ILE A 136 8.42 -0.72 -6.45
CA ILE A 136 7.47 0.37 -6.65
C ILE A 136 6.61 0.10 -7.88
N ALA A 137 7.23 -0.19 -9.02
CA ALA A 137 6.49 -0.40 -10.27
C ALA A 137 5.50 -1.56 -10.15
N GLN A 138 5.94 -2.71 -9.62
CA GLN A 138 5.08 -3.88 -9.45
C GLN A 138 3.89 -3.57 -8.52
N TYR A 139 4.13 -2.90 -7.37
CA TYR A 139 3.08 -2.66 -6.40
C TYR A 139 2.12 -1.56 -6.86
N TYR A 140 2.60 -0.63 -7.68
CA TYR A 140 1.76 0.39 -8.29
C TYR A 140 0.82 -0.22 -9.34
N ILE A 141 1.37 -1.03 -10.25
CA ILE A 141 0.61 -1.75 -11.27
C ILE A 141 -0.41 -2.70 -10.62
N ALA A 142 -0.02 -3.37 -9.53
CA ALA A 142 -0.93 -4.20 -8.73
C ALA A 142 -1.99 -3.38 -7.97
N GLY A 143 -1.96 -2.05 -8.02
CA GLY A 143 -2.87 -1.16 -7.30
C GLY A 143 -2.78 -1.30 -5.79
N ILE A 144 -1.59 -1.56 -5.25
CA ILE A 144 -1.32 -1.69 -3.81
C ILE A 144 -0.85 -0.36 -3.24
N ILE A 145 -0.03 0.37 -4.00
CA ILE A 145 0.54 1.65 -3.59
C ILE A 145 0.00 2.81 -4.42
N GLN A 146 0.17 4.00 -3.87
CA GLN A 146 -0.10 5.31 -4.46
C GLN A 146 1.17 6.15 -4.32
N ILE A 147 1.41 6.98 -5.32
CA ILE A 147 2.58 7.85 -5.43
C ILE A 147 2.09 9.27 -5.25
N ARG A 148 2.68 10.04 -4.33
CA ARG A 148 2.24 11.41 -4.05
C ARG A 148 3.43 12.36 -3.96
N THR A 149 3.24 13.55 -4.50
CA THR A 149 4.12 14.71 -4.32
C THR A 149 3.28 15.91 -3.88
N ASN A 150 3.93 17.07 -3.73
CA ASN A 150 3.23 18.35 -3.53
C ASN A 150 2.50 18.82 -4.79
N LEU A 151 2.86 18.31 -5.97
CA LEU A 151 2.27 18.69 -7.25
C LEU A 151 1.02 17.86 -7.58
N GLY A 152 0.99 16.60 -7.16
CA GLY A 152 -0.13 15.72 -7.44
C GLY A 152 -0.02 14.33 -6.82
N SER A 153 -1.00 13.50 -7.11
CA SER A 153 -1.04 12.10 -6.70
C SER A 153 -1.38 11.20 -7.88
N ALA A 154 -0.72 10.05 -7.93
CA ALA A 154 -1.00 9.01 -8.90
C ALA A 154 -1.40 7.72 -8.19
N HIS A 155 -2.50 7.15 -8.66
CA HIS A 155 -2.92 5.80 -8.38
C HIS A 155 -3.55 5.25 -9.66
N LEU A 156 -3.36 3.97 -9.94
CA LEU A 156 -4.02 3.30 -11.06
C LEU A 156 -5.53 3.66 -11.04
N PRO A 157 -6.12 4.19 -12.14
CA PRO A 157 -5.67 4.14 -13.54
C PRO A 157 -4.74 5.27 -14.03
N LEU A 158 -4.32 6.21 -13.17
CA LEU A 158 -3.40 7.27 -13.57
C LEU A 158 -1.98 6.73 -13.82
N LEU A 159 -1.25 7.37 -14.71
CA LEU A 159 0.18 7.13 -14.94
C LEU A 159 1.00 7.65 -13.74
N PRO A 160 2.11 6.99 -13.38
CA PRO A 160 2.96 7.42 -12.27
C PRO A 160 3.55 8.83 -12.47
N SER A 161 3.81 9.26 -13.71
CA SER A 161 4.21 10.63 -14.07
C SER A 161 3.17 11.70 -13.72
N SER A 162 1.90 11.33 -13.51
CA SER A 162 0.86 12.25 -13.01
C SER A 162 1.22 12.81 -11.64
N ALA A 163 1.89 12.01 -10.79
CA ALA A 163 2.39 12.50 -9.51
C ALA A 163 3.58 13.45 -9.67
N LEU A 164 4.33 13.36 -10.77
CA LEU A 164 5.46 14.24 -11.05
C LEU A 164 5.05 15.61 -11.59
N THR A 165 4.00 15.62 -12.42
CA THR A 165 3.57 16.79 -13.19
C THR A 165 2.35 17.49 -12.60
N GLY A 166 1.53 16.78 -11.80
CA GLY A 166 0.23 17.25 -11.35
C GLY A 166 -0.88 17.14 -12.41
N ALA A 167 -0.55 16.70 -13.62
CA ALA A 167 -1.52 16.48 -14.69
C ALA A 167 -2.14 15.07 -14.58
N GLU A 168 -3.44 14.95 -14.78
CA GLU A 168 -4.15 13.67 -14.75
C GLU A 168 -4.01 12.94 -16.09
N ASN A 169 -2.94 12.14 -16.24
CA ASN A 169 -2.73 11.31 -17.42
C ASN A 169 -3.18 9.88 -17.14
N TYR A 170 -4.13 9.35 -17.92
CA TYR A 170 -4.67 8.02 -17.72
C TYR A 170 -3.91 6.97 -18.53
N ALA A 171 -3.71 5.80 -17.92
CA ALA A 171 -3.19 4.64 -18.63
C ALA A 171 -4.20 4.16 -19.70
N ARG A 172 -3.68 3.70 -20.85
CA ARG A 172 -4.53 3.26 -21.96
C ARG A 172 -5.45 2.13 -21.50
N MET A 173 -6.75 2.30 -21.72
CA MET A 173 -7.73 1.24 -21.51
C MET A 173 -7.72 0.29 -22.72
N ARG A 174 -8.04 -0.98 -22.48
CA ARG A 174 -8.23 -1.97 -23.55
C ARG A 174 -9.29 -1.45 -24.52
N THR A 175 -8.91 -1.15 -25.76
CA THR A 175 -9.82 -1.04 -26.91
C THR A 175 -10.19 -2.43 -27.40
#